data_AF-A0AAN5BUW7-F1
#
_entry.id   AF-A0AAN5BUW7-F1
#
_cell.length_a   1.000
_cell.length_b   1.000
_cell.length_c   1.000
_cell.angle_alpha   90.00
_cell.angle_beta   90.00
_cell.angle_gamma   90.00
#
_symmetry.space_group_name_H-M   'P 1'
#
loop_
_entity.id
_entity.type
_entity.pdbx_description
1 polymer ?
#
loop_
_entity_poly.entity_id
_entity_poly.type
_entity_poly.pdbx_seq_one_letter_code
_entity_poly.pdbx_strand_id
1 'polypeptide(L)'
;MPCTPGGICFPRGTGGGCVESGPFKDLQVHLGPFNSSLAQSYGSLPVNAWDYNPRCLYRSLNQALLAALNNQARIDQMQASTNIRDWLAIMSPSNPDLTSSHGGGHGAVGGAMADFFASPQDPSFMLHHAFIDKLWAEWQDQDPETRRYAVNGTTVIYDPPGAPVVTLDTMVEFGELCHPRKVEKIMHPLRNGYCYTYT
;
A
#
# COMPACT_ATOMS: atom_id res chain seq x y z
N MET A 1 0.65 -20.91 5.12
CA MET A 1 1.46 -20.39 4.00
C MET A 1 0.68 -19.24 3.39
N PRO A 2 1.30 -18.11 3.04
CA PRO A 2 0.57 -17.04 2.37
C PRO A 2 0.18 -17.53 0.98
N CYS A 3 -1.09 -17.89 0.84
CA CYS A 3 -1.69 -18.19 -0.45
C CYS A 3 -2.46 -16.96 -0.90
N THR A 4 -2.39 -16.66 -2.19
CA THR A 4 -3.26 -15.69 -2.80
C THR A 4 -4.69 -16.20 -2.73
N PRO A 5 -5.70 -15.32 -2.76
CA PRO A 5 -7.10 -15.78 -2.83
C PRO A 5 -7.38 -16.64 -4.07
N GLY A 6 -6.62 -16.42 -5.17
CA GLY A 6 -6.60 -17.28 -6.36
C GLY A 6 -5.86 -18.63 -6.21
N GLY A 7 -5.46 -19.02 -5.00
CA GLY A 7 -4.87 -20.35 -4.71
C GLY A 7 -3.38 -20.50 -4.99
N ILE A 8 -2.67 -19.42 -5.34
CA ILE A 8 -1.21 -19.47 -5.53
C ILE A 8 -0.55 -19.39 -4.16
N CYS A 9 0.06 -20.49 -3.70
CA CYS A 9 0.76 -20.51 -2.43
C CYS A 9 2.23 -20.18 -2.60
N PHE A 10 2.70 -19.19 -1.84
CA PHE A 10 4.12 -18.86 -1.77
C PHE A 10 4.79 -19.62 -0.62
N PRO A 11 6.08 -19.98 -0.76
CA PRO A 11 6.83 -20.54 0.36
C PRO A 11 6.80 -19.57 1.53
N ARG A 12 6.92 -20.11 2.75
CA ARG A 12 7.16 -19.28 3.93
C ARG A 12 8.48 -18.53 3.73
N GLY A 13 8.51 -17.27 4.15
CA GLY A 13 9.76 -16.50 4.18
C GLY A 13 10.80 -17.11 5.13
N THR A 14 12.02 -16.60 5.08
CA THR A 14 13.19 -17.17 5.78
C THR A 14 13.29 -16.78 7.26
N GLY A 15 12.21 -16.26 7.86
CA GLY A 15 12.21 -15.79 9.25
C GLY A 15 10.89 -16.04 9.99
N GLY A 16 10.45 -15.03 10.75
CA GLY A 16 9.21 -15.06 11.54
C GLY A 16 9.41 -14.76 13.03
N GLY A 17 10.65 -14.53 13.47
CA GLY A 17 10.97 -14.02 14.80
C GLY A 17 11.33 -12.53 14.79
N CYS A 18 11.62 -11.98 15.97
CA CYS A 18 12.08 -10.60 16.14
C CYS A 18 13.28 -10.29 15.22
N VAL A 19 13.39 -9.05 14.79
CA VAL A 19 14.57 -8.57 14.07
C VAL A 19 15.80 -8.68 14.98
N GLU A 20 16.80 -9.42 14.52
CA GLU A 20 17.97 -9.78 15.35
C GLU A 20 19.10 -8.74 15.31
N SER A 21 19.10 -7.84 14.32
CA SER A 21 20.21 -6.90 14.09
C SER A 21 19.78 -5.62 13.36
N GLY A 22 20.69 -4.65 13.28
CA GLY A 22 20.46 -3.35 12.64
C GLY A 22 19.88 -2.29 13.59
N PRO A 23 19.62 -1.09 13.06
CA PRO A 23 19.22 0.07 13.88
C PRO A 23 17.84 -0.07 14.53
N PHE A 24 17.04 -1.04 14.08
CA PHE A 24 15.67 -1.26 14.54
C PHE A 24 15.50 -2.58 15.33
N LYS A 25 16.59 -3.23 15.76
CA LYS A 25 16.51 -4.49 16.52
C LYS A 25 15.70 -4.34 17.82
N ASP A 26 15.79 -3.17 18.46
CA ASP A 26 15.12 -2.86 19.73
C ASP A 26 13.82 -2.05 19.50
N LEU A 27 13.39 -1.87 18.25
CA LEU A 27 12.16 -1.16 17.93
C LEU A 27 10.95 -1.98 18.40
N GLN A 28 10.06 -1.33 19.15
CA GLN A 28 8.78 -1.88 19.55
C GLN A 28 7.65 -1.37 18.65
N VAL A 29 6.79 -2.29 18.21
CA VAL A 29 5.50 -1.98 17.58
C VAL A 29 4.41 -2.10 18.64
N HIS A 30 3.37 -1.27 18.55
CA HIS A 30 2.42 -1.03 19.64
C HIS A 30 0.95 -1.31 19.27
N LEU A 31 0.59 -1.34 17.99
CA LEU A 31 -0.77 -1.61 17.51
C LEU A 31 -0.87 -2.96 16.82
N GLY A 32 -2.05 -3.56 16.81
CA GLY A 32 -2.31 -4.87 16.16
C GLY A 32 -1.73 -6.05 16.95
N PRO A 33 -1.55 -7.24 16.34
CA PRO A 33 -1.79 -7.52 14.93
C PRO A 33 -3.28 -7.52 14.60
N PHE A 34 -3.63 -6.98 13.44
CA PHE A 34 -4.98 -7.00 12.91
C PHE A 34 -5.11 -8.07 11.83
N ASN A 35 -6.22 -8.80 11.83
CA ASN A 35 -6.51 -9.75 10.78
C ASN A 35 -6.90 -8.98 9.51
N SER A 36 -6.32 -9.33 8.36
CA SER A 36 -6.69 -8.73 7.06
C SER A 36 -8.16 -8.96 6.72
N SER A 37 -8.82 -9.98 7.30
CA SER A 37 -10.27 -10.18 7.18
C SER A 37 -11.09 -9.02 7.73
N LEU A 38 -10.52 -8.11 8.51
CA LEU A 38 -11.18 -6.89 8.98
C LEU A 38 -11.28 -5.82 7.87
N ALA A 39 -10.47 -5.92 6.81
CA ALA A 39 -10.58 -5.05 5.64
C ALA A 39 -11.83 -5.45 4.87
N GLN A 40 -12.95 -4.78 5.14
CA GLN A 40 -14.24 -5.02 4.50
C GLN A 40 -14.89 -3.68 4.17
N SER A 41 -15.63 -3.62 3.07
CA SER A 41 -16.43 -2.45 2.73
C SER A 41 -17.43 -2.16 3.85
N TYR A 42 -17.40 -0.93 4.37
CA TYR A 42 -18.22 -0.51 5.53
C TYR A 42 -18.00 -1.36 6.80
N GLY A 43 -16.86 -2.04 6.91
CA GLY A 43 -16.46 -2.78 8.10
C GLY A 43 -16.34 -1.88 9.31
N SER A 44 -16.67 -2.41 10.48
CA SER A 44 -16.44 -1.73 11.75
C SER A 44 -15.00 -1.95 12.22
N LEU A 45 -14.45 -0.96 12.92
CA LEU A 45 -13.19 -1.16 13.62
C LEU A 45 -13.38 -2.19 14.75
N PRO A 46 -12.40 -3.07 14.99
CA PRO A 46 -12.46 -3.98 16.13
C PRO A 46 -12.41 -3.19 17.44
N VAL A 47 -13.01 -3.73 18.51
CA VAL A 47 -13.08 -3.05 19.83
C VAL A 47 -11.70 -2.67 20.36
N ASN A 48 -10.69 -3.50 20.06
CA ASN A 48 -9.30 -3.33 20.46
C ASN A 48 -8.44 -2.60 19.41
N ALA A 49 -9.04 -1.82 18.51
CA ALA A 49 -8.31 -1.12 17.44
C ALA A 49 -7.16 -0.22 17.94
N TRP A 50 -7.26 0.25 19.18
CA TRP A 50 -6.31 1.19 19.78
C TRP A 50 -5.64 0.65 21.05
N ASP A 51 -5.80 -0.64 21.33
CA ASP A 51 -5.19 -1.26 22.52
C ASP A 51 -3.67 -1.20 22.43
N TYR A 52 -3.03 -0.82 23.54
CA TYR A 52 -1.58 -0.79 23.66
C TYR A 52 -1.02 -2.21 23.75
N ASN A 53 -0.31 -2.66 22.71
CA ASN A 53 0.22 -4.01 22.58
C ASN A 53 1.71 -4.00 22.15
N PRO A 54 2.64 -3.63 23.05
CA PRO A 54 4.07 -3.54 22.75
C PRO A 54 4.68 -4.92 22.48
N ARG A 55 5.40 -5.04 21.37
CA ARG A 55 6.15 -6.25 20.98
C ARG A 55 7.30 -5.89 20.06
N CYS A 56 8.28 -6.78 19.91
CA CYS A 56 9.38 -6.57 18.99
C CYS A 56 8.88 -6.42 17.54
N LEU A 57 9.58 -5.62 16.74
CA LEU A 57 9.47 -5.71 15.28
C LEU A 57 9.94 -7.11 14.84
N TYR A 58 9.12 -7.82 14.07
CA TYR A 58 9.46 -9.13 13.52
C TYR A 58 9.29 -9.13 12.01
N ARG A 59 10.10 -9.92 11.30
CA ARG A 59 10.09 -10.01 9.82
C ARG A 59 10.25 -11.45 9.37
N SER A 60 9.74 -11.75 8.17
CA SER A 60 9.88 -13.04 7.51
C SER A 60 10.06 -12.84 6.00
N LEU A 61 11.28 -12.46 5.60
CA LEU A 61 11.59 -12.06 4.24
C LEU A 61 11.25 -13.16 3.22
N ASN A 62 10.49 -12.81 2.18
CA ASN A 62 10.00 -13.75 1.18
C ASN A 62 10.40 -13.33 -0.23
N GLN A 63 11.53 -13.86 -0.69
CA GLN A 63 12.05 -13.56 -2.03
C GLN A 63 11.18 -14.11 -3.16
N ALA A 64 10.52 -15.26 -2.96
CA ALA A 64 9.66 -15.85 -3.99
C ALA A 64 8.45 -14.95 -4.30
N LEU A 65 7.91 -14.28 -3.27
CA LEU A 65 6.83 -13.32 -3.44
C LEU A 65 7.30 -12.09 -4.24
N LEU A 66 8.47 -11.53 -3.91
CA LEU A 66 9.05 -10.41 -4.66
C LEU A 66 9.32 -10.79 -6.12
N ALA A 67 9.91 -11.97 -6.36
CA ALA A 67 10.21 -12.44 -7.70
C ALA A 67 8.94 -12.55 -8.57
N ALA A 68 7.80 -12.88 -7.97
CA ALA A 68 6.51 -12.99 -8.68
C ALA A 68 5.79 -11.65 -8.86
N LEU A 69 5.81 -10.76 -7.85
CA LEU A 69 4.93 -9.59 -7.78
C LEU A 69 5.66 -8.24 -7.88
N ASN A 70 6.98 -8.20 -7.70
CA ASN A 70 7.79 -6.98 -7.65
C ASN A 70 9.03 -7.11 -8.54
N ASN A 71 8.80 -7.37 -9.82
CA ASN A 71 9.85 -7.53 -10.83
C ASN A 71 9.70 -6.48 -11.95
N GLN A 72 10.72 -6.40 -12.82
CA GLN A 72 10.74 -5.42 -13.91
C GLN A 72 9.55 -5.56 -14.86
N ALA A 73 9.08 -6.78 -15.14
CA ALA A 73 7.92 -6.97 -16.02
C ALA A 73 6.65 -6.32 -15.46
N ARG A 74 6.46 -6.32 -14.12
CA ARG A 74 5.35 -5.60 -13.48
C ARG A 74 5.50 -4.09 -13.61
N ILE A 75 6.71 -3.58 -13.46
CA ILE A 75 7.02 -2.15 -13.65
C ILE A 75 6.72 -1.74 -15.09
N ASP A 76 7.19 -2.51 -16.07
CA ASP A 76 6.99 -2.23 -17.49
C ASP A 76 5.50 -2.23 -17.85
N GLN A 77 4.72 -3.18 -17.32
CA GLN A 77 3.26 -3.22 -17.49
C GLN A 77 2.56 -1.99 -16.90
N MET A 78 2.98 -1.55 -15.70
CA MET A 78 2.46 -0.33 -15.08
C MET A 78 2.80 0.90 -15.93
N GLN A 79 4.06 1.05 -16.36
CA GLN A 79 4.47 2.20 -17.14
C GLN A 79 3.86 2.22 -18.55
N ALA A 80 3.53 1.07 -19.13
CA ALA A 80 2.82 0.97 -20.41
C ALA A 80 1.30 1.17 -20.31
N SER A 81 0.73 1.26 -19.09
CA SER A 81 -0.71 1.43 -18.91
C SER A 81 -1.18 2.79 -19.46
N THR A 82 -2.27 2.81 -20.20
CA THR A 82 -2.77 4.04 -20.85
C THR A 82 -3.73 4.85 -19.98
N ASN A 83 -4.21 4.26 -18.88
CA ASN A 83 -5.15 4.89 -17.97
C ASN A 83 -4.90 4.42 -16.52
N ILE A 84 -5.41 5.21 -15.56
CA ILE A 84 -5.19 4.95 -14.12
C ILE A 84 -5.83 3.64 -13.64
N ARG A 85 -6.94 3.20 -14.25
CA ARG A 85 -7.60 1.95 -13.87
C ARG A 85 -6.69 0.74 -14.12
N ASP A 86 -6.06 0.68 -15.30
CA ASP A 86 -5.16 -0.42 -15.65
C ASP A 86 -3.87 -0.37 -14.83
N TRP A 87 -3.35 0.83 -14.56
CA TRP A 87 -2.22 1.01 -13.65
C TRP A 87 -2.52 0.49 -12.24
N LEU A 88 -3.69 0.88 -11.68
CA LEU A 88 -4.15 0.42 -10.38
C LEU A 88 -4.43 -1.09 -10.35
N ALA A 89 -4.88 -1.69 -11.45
CA ALA A 89 -5.11 -3.13 -11.53
C ALA A 89 -3.84 -3.97 -11.25
N ILE A 90 -2.64 -3.39 -11.49
CA ILE A 90 -1.36 -4.02 -11.22
C ILE A 90 -0.79 -3.58 -9.86
N MET A 91 -0.92 -2.29 -9.55
CA MET A 91 -0.36 -1.72 -8.32
C MET A 91 -1.18 -2.13 -7.09
N SER A 92 -2.49 -1.87 -7.08
CA SER A 92 -3.39 -2.04 -5.94
C SER A 92 -4.84 -2.16 -6.41
N PRO A 93 -5.25 -3.33 -6.93
CA PRO A 93 -6.59 -3.55 -7.46
C PRO A 93 -7.64 -3.51 -6.36
N SER A 94 -8.84 -3.02 -6.70
CA SER A 94 -10.00 -3.04 -5.80
C SER A 94 -10.58 -4.44 -5.58
N ASN A 95 -10.25 -5.41 -6.42
CA ASN A 95 -10.69 -6.79 -6.18
C ASN A 95 -9.77 -7.44 -5.12
N PRO A 96 -10.27 -7.78 -3.93
CA PRO A 96 -9.46 -8.38 -2.87
C PRO A 96 -8.87 -9.74 -3.25
N ASP A 97 -9.42 -10.41 -4.25
CA ASP A 97 -8.97 -11.74 -4.67
C ASP A 97 -7.71 -11.71 -5.55
N LEU A 98 -7.31 -10.52 -5.99
CA LEU A 98 -6.18 -10.32 -6.90
C LEU A 98 -4.89 -9.99 -6.12
N THR A 99 -3.78 -10.53 -6.62
CA THR A 99 -2.45 -10.12 -6.19
C THR A 99 -2.03 -8.82 -6.83
N SER A 100 -1.16 -8.08 -6.14
CA SER A 100 -0.70 -6.77 -6.59
C SER A 100 0.75 -6.51 -6.21
N SER A 101 1.36 -5.51 -6.86
CA SER A 101 2.73 -5.10 -6.55
C SER A 101 2.83 -4.41 -5.19
N HIS A 102 1.81 -3.66 -4.78
CA HIS A 102 1.69 -3.08 -3.44
C HIS A 102 1.61 -4.18 -2.37
N GLY A 103 0.64 -5.08 -2.49
CA GLY A 103 0.46 -6.19 -1.56
C GLY A 103 1.66 -7.15 -1.54
N GLY A 104 2.31 -7.36 -2.68
CA GLY A 104 3.55 -8.15 -2.79
C GLY A 104 4.71 -7.55 -2.00
N GLY A 105 4.89 -6.22 -2.09
CA GLY A 105 5.93 -5.51 -1.34
C GLY A 105 5.72 -5.60 0.18
N HIS A 106 4.48 -5.39 0.63
CA HIS A 106 4.09 -5.58 2.03
C HIS A 106 4.31 -7.03 2.51
N GLY A 107 3.73 -7.99 1.78
CA GLY A 107 3.80 -9.41 2.13
C GLY A 107 5.22 -9.98 2.10
N ALA A 108 6.11 -9.39 1.31
CA ALA A 108 7.48 -9.86 1.16
C ALA A 108 8.33 -9.59 2.40
N VAL A 109 8.03 -8.53 3.15
CA VAL A 109 8.70 -8.26 4.42
C VAL A 109 8.06 -9.07 5.55
N GLY A 110 6.74 -9.22 5.52
CA GLY A 110 5.98 -9.91 6.56
C GLY A 110 5.86 -9.10 7.85
N GLY A 111 5.35 -9.74 8.90
CA GLY A 111 5.19 -9.10 10.21
C GLY A 111 4.35 -7.83 10.18
N ALA A 112 4.83 -6.77 10.82
CA ALA A 112 4.12 -5.48 10.82
C ALA A 112 3.88 -4.97 9.39
N MET A 113 4.86 -5.09 8.47
CA MET A 113 4.66 -4.68 7.06
C MET A 113 3.49 -5.38 6.37
N ALA A 114 3.18 -6.63 6.73
CA ALA A 114 2.07 -7.36 6.14
C ALA A 114 0.73 -7.12 6.85
N ASP A 115 0.72 -6.40 7.98
CA ASP A 115 -0.50 -5.96 8.64
C ASP A 115 -1.14 -4.83 7.83
N PHE A 116 -2.32 -5.09 7.26
CA PHE A 116 -3.01 -4.16 6.38
C PHE A 116 -3.26 -2.79 7.03
N PHE A 117 -3.51 -2.76 8.34
CA PHE A 117 -3.86 -1.53 9.07
C PHE A 117 -2.65 -0.92 9.77
N ALA A 118 -1.70 -1.75 10.20
CA ALA A 118 -0.62 -1.33 11.08
C ALA A 118 0.79 -1.43 10.44
N SER A 119 0.86 -1.54 9.11
CA SER A 119 2.11 -1.57 8.35
C SER A 119 3.06 -0.38 8.52
N PRO A 120 2.61 0.86 8.78
CA PRO A 120 3.51 1.98 9.00
C PRO A 120 4.44 1.84 10.22
N GLN A 121 4.19 0.88 11.11
CA GLN A 121 5.05 0.59 12.26
C GLN A 121 6.38 -0.05 11.87
N ASP A 122 6.49 -0.64 10.67
CA ASP A 122 7.77 -1.07 10.13
C ASP A 122 8.44 0.08 9.35
N PRO A 123 9.68 0.47 9.68
CA PRO A 123 10.36 1.58 9.01
C PRO A 123 10.50 1.45 7.48
N SER A 124 10.47 0.23 6.94
CA SER A 124 10.52 0.00 5.50
C SER A 124 9.25 0.41 4.76
N PHE A 125 8.13 0.66 5.47
CA PHE A 125 6.89 1.18 4.90
C PHE A 125 7.11 2.44 4.06
N MET A 126 7.89 3.39 4.60
CA MET A 126 8.14 4.66 3.93
C MET A 126 8.95 4.48 2.65
N LEU A 127 9.91 3.56 2.63
CA LEU A 127 10.69 3.23 1.42
C LEU A 127 9.82 2.53 0.37
N HIS A 128 8.94 1.62 0.81
CA HIS A 128 7.99 0.96 -0.07
C HIS A 128 7.05 1.97 -0.74
N HIS A 129 6.41 2.85 0.04
CA HIS A 129 5.49 3.85 -0.48
C HIS A 129 6.20 4.96 -1.28
N ALA A 130 7.44 5.32 -0.95
CA ALA A 130 8.23 6.23 -1.79
C ALA A 130 8.50 5.65 -3.18
N PHE A 131 8.71 4.33 -3.29
CA PHE A 131 8.89 3.69 -4.59
C PHE A 131 7.56 3.58 -5.37
N ILE A 132 6.43 3.40 -4.68
CA ILE A 132 5.11 3.46 -5.30
C ILE A 132 4.84 4.85 -5.86
N ASP A 133 5.09 5.90 -5.07
CA ASP A 133 4.93 7.29 -5.50
C ASP A 133 5.86 7.62 -6.68
N LYS A 134 7.11 7.12 -6.67
CA LYS A 134 8.01 7.21 -7.83
C LYS A 134 7.40 6.63 -9.10
N LEU A 135 6.90 5.39 -9.04
CA LEU A 135 6.30 4.74 -10.21
C LEU A 135 5.05 5.48 -10.69
N TRP A 136 4.25 6.02 -9.77
CA TRP A 136 3.07 6.81 -10.10
C TRP A 136 3.44 8.15 -10.74
N ALA A 137 4.41 8.87 -10.18
CA ALA A 137 4.91 10.14 -10.73
C ALA A 137 5.50 9.95 -12.14
N GLU A 138 6.33 8.92 -12.33
CA GLU A 138 6.88 8.55 -13.64
C GLU A 138 5.78 8.24 -14.66
N TRP A 139 4.73 7.53 -14.24
CA TRP A 139 3.59 7.22 -15.10
C TRP A 139 2.81 8.48 -15.48
N GLN A 140 2.58 9.39 -14.54
CA GLN A 140 1.93 10.68 -14.78
C GLN A 140 2.75 11.58 -15.71
N ASP A 141 4.07 11.58 -15.58
CA ASP A 141 4.98 12.44 -16.36
C ASP A 141 5.04 12.08 -17.85
N GLN A 142 4.69 10.85 -18.22
CA GLN A 142 4.65 10.42 -19.63
C GLN A 142 3.52 11.08 -20.44
N ASP A 143 2.41 11.44 -19.80
CA ASP A 143 1.30 12.18 -20.43
C ASP A 143 0.58 13.02 -19.37
N PRO A 144 1.17 14.17 -18.95
CA PRO A 144 0.65 14.95 -17.84
C PRO A 144 -0.75 15.51 -18.10
N GLU A 145 -1.13 15.73 -19.37
CA GLU A 145 -2.43 16.29 -19.74
C GLU A 145 -3.57 15.34 -19.37
N THR A 146 -3.39 14.04 -19.62
CA THR A 146 -4.44 13.05 -19.32
C THR A 146 -4.24 12.33 -17.99
N ARG A 147 -2.99 12.21 -17.51
CA ARG A 147 -2.65 11.34 -16.37
C ARG A 147 -2.50 12.06 -15.03
N ARG A 148 -2.10 13.33 -15.00
CA ARG A 148 -1.80 14.04 -13.73
C ARG A 148 -2.96 14.02 -12.77
N TYR A 149 -4.18 14.18 -13.28
CA TYR A 149 -5.39 14.27 -12.47
C TYR A 149 -6.34 13.10 -12.72
N ALA A 150 -5.83 12.00 -13.29
CA ALA A 150 -6.61 10.79 -13.50
C ALA A 150 -6.93 10.12 -12.15
N VAL A 151 -8.20 9.82 -11.93
CA VAL A 151 -8.71 9.12 -10.74
C VAL A 151 -9.60 7.96 -11.15
N ASN A 152 -9.64 6.90 -10.35
CA ASN A 152 -10.52 5.76 -10.54
C ASN A 152 -10.80 5.09 -9.19
N GLY A 153 -11.98 4.49 -9.04
CA GLY A 153 -12.43 3.82 -7.83
C GLY A 153 -13.40 4.66 -7.00
N THR A 154 -13.71 4.17 -5.81
CA THR A 154 -14.68 4.74 -4.89
C THR A 154 -14.03 5.13 -3.56
N THR A 155 -14.77 5.88 -2.74
CA THR A 155 -14.32 6.28 -1.39
C THR A 155 -14.37 5.13 -0.38
N VAL A 156 -14.73 3.91 -0.81
CA VAL A 156 -14.89 2.74 0.06
C VAL A 156 -14.05 1.60 -0.49
N ILE A 157 -13.30 0.93 0.38
CA ILE A 157 -12.45 -0.19 0.00
C ILE A 157 -13.25 -1.25 -0.79
N TYR A 158 -12.63 -1.76 -1.85
CA TYR A 158 -13.16 -2.76 -2.78
C TYR A 158 -14.28 -2.32 -3.74
N ASP A 159 -14.52 -1.02 -3.88
CA ASP A 159 -15.49 -0.47 -4.83
C ASP A 159 -16.87 -1.13 -4.78
N PRO A 160 -17.51 -1.21 -3.59
CA PRO A 160 -18.81 -1.84 -3.46
C PRO A 160 -19.86 -1.06 -4.28
N PRO A 161 -20.89 -1.74 -4.82
CA PRO A 161 -21.95 -1.09 -5.59
C PRO A 161 -22.59 0.08 -4.82
N GLY A 162 -22.69 1.23 -5.48
CA GLY A 162 -23.31 2.43 -4.91
C GLY A 162 -22.42 3.28 -4.01
N ALA A 163 -21.15 2.89 -3.78
CA ALA A 163 -20.21 3.77 -3.10
C ALA A 163 -19.92 5.04 -3.92
N PRO A 164 -19.73 6.21 -3.27
CA PRO A 164 -19.34 7.44 -3.95
C PRO A 164 -18.03 7.25 -4.73
N VAL A 165 -18.00 7.70 -5.98
CA VAL A 165 -16.78 7.69 -6.79
C VAL A 165 -15.79 8.74 -6.29
N VAL A 166 -14.50 8.42 -6.36
CA VAL A 166 -13.46 9.41 -6.06
C VAL A 166 -13.42 10.45 -7.18
N THR A 167 -13.37 11.71 -6.78
CA THR A 167 -13.19 12.88 -7.66
C THR A 167 -12.05 13.75 -7.14
N LEU A 168 -11.60 14.72 -7.92
CA LEU A 168 -10.60 15.69 -7.49
C LEU A 168 -11.07 16.54 -6.30
N ASP A 169 -12.38 16.68 -6.11
CA ASP A 169 -12.98 17.40 -4.98
C ASP A 169 -13.15 16.55 -3.72
N THR A 170 -12.92 15.24 -3.80
CA THR A 170 -13.01 14.34 -2.64
C THR A 170 -11.99 14.75 -1.59
N MET A 171 -12.43 14.85 -0.33
CA MET A 171 -11.56 15.17 0.79
C MET A 171 -10.84 13.92 1.30
N VAL A 172 -9.52 14.02 1.45
CA VAL A 172 -8.68 13.02 2.09
C VAL A 172 -8.40 13.47 3.52
N GLU A 173 -8.71 12.60 4.46
CA GLU A 173 -8.52 12.80 5.90
C GLU A 173 -7.18 12.19 6.34
N PHE A 174 -6.43 12.91 7.18
CA PHE A 174 -5.16 12.44 7.76
C PHE A 174 -5.20 12.31 9.28
N GLY A 175 -6.38 12.51 9.88
CA GLY A 175 -6.56 12.49 11.34
C GLY A 175 -5.64 13.47 12.06
N GLU A 176 -5.02 13.01 13.14
CA GLU A 176 -4.11 13.82 13.95
C GLU A 176 -2.76 14.13 13.26
N LEU A 177 -2.45 13.48 12.13
CA LEU A 177 -1.15 13.62 11.47
C LEU A 177 -1.07 14.87 10.58
N CYS A 178 -2.20 15.33 10.02
CA CYS A 178 -2.24 16.48 9.12
C CYS A 178 -3.67 16.98 8.91
N HIS A 179 -3.80 18.19 8.35
CA HIS A 179 -5.10 18.74 7.96
C HIS A 179 -5.67 18.05 6.71
N PRO A 180 -7.00 17.94 6.60
CA PRO A 180 -7.65 17.35 5.43
C PRO A 180 -7.37 18.17 4.16
N ARG A 181 -7.26 17.49 3.02
CA ARG A 181 -7.01 18.13 1.71
C ARG A 181 -7.80 17.44 0.62
N LYS A 182 -8.19 18.20 -0.40
CA LYS A 182 -8.78 17.63 -1.63
C LYS A 182 -7.77 16.75 -2.35
N VAL A 183 -8.26 15.69 -3.00
CA VAL A 183 -7.46 14.84 -3.91
C VAL A 183 -6.67 15.70 -4.90
N GLU A 184 -7.29 16.71 -5.52
CA GLU A 184 -6.62 17.65 -6.44
C GLU A 184 -5.29 18.20 -5.88
N LYS A 185 -5.26 18.51 -4.57
CA LYS A 185 -4.10 19.15 -3.92
C LYS A 185 -2.95 18.20 -3.68
N ILE A 186 -3.15 16.89 -3.86
CA ILE A 186 -2.14 15.87 -3.64
C ILE A 186 -1.69 15.13 -4.92
N MET A 187 -2.14 15.56 -6.10
CA MET A 187 -1.83 14.88 -7.36
C MET A 187 -0.50 15.28 -8.03
N HIS A 188 0.17 16.35 -7.57
CA HIS A 188 1.32 16.91 -8.27
C HIS A 188 2.50 17.14 -7.32
N PRO A 189 3.68 16.53 -7.56
CA PRO A 189 4.83 16.56 -6.64
C PRO A 189 5.55 17.92 -6.57
N LEU A 190 5.11 18.92 -7.33
CA LEU A 190 5.71 20.27 -7.44
C LEU A 190 4.71 21.39 -7.16
N ARG A 191 3.51 21.07 -6.64
CA ARG A 191 2.43 22.04 -6.38
C ARG A 191 1.86 21.83 -4.98
N ASN A 192 1.09 22.82 -4.51
CA ASN A 192 0.29 22.73 -3.28
C ASN A 192 1.10 22.35 -2.01
N GLY A 193 2.36 22.81 -1.95
CA GLY A 193 3.27 22.55 -0.82
C GLY A 193 4.27 21.42 -1.06
N TYR A 194 4.14 20.67 -2.16
CA TYR A 194 5.17 19.72 -2.59
C TYR A 194 6.18 20.38 -3.54
N CYS A 195 7.43 19.95 -3.43
CA CYS A 195 8.54 20.37 -4.29
C CYS A 195 9.63 19.28 -4.32
N TYR A 196 9.33 18.14 -4.93
CA TYR A 196 10.27 17.02 -5.05
C TYR A 196 10.19 16.33 -6.42
N THR A 197 11.25 15.61 -6.77
CA THR A 197 11.34 14.73 -7.93
C THR A 197 12.08 13.46 -7.55
N TYR A 198 11.91 12.40 -8.33
CA TYR A 198 12.69 11.17 -8.20
C TYR A 198 13.82 11.15 -9.24
N THR A 199 14.93 10.50 -8.88
CA THR A 199 16.12 10.30 -9.72
C THR A 199 16.46 8.83 -9.81
#